data_AF-A0A7S0SJ48-F1
#
_entry.id   AF-A0A7S0SJ48-F1
#
_cell.length_a   1.000
_cell.length_b   1.000
_cell.length_c   1.000
_cell.angle_alpha   90.00
_cell.angle_beta   90.00
_cell.angle_gamma   90.00
#
_symmetry.space_group_name_H-M   'P 1'
#
loop_
_entity.id
_entity.type
_entity.pdbx_description
1 polymer ?
#
loop_
_entity_poly.entity_id
_entity_poly.type
_entity_poly.pdbx_seq_one_letter_code
_entity_poly.pdbx_strand_id
1 'polypeptide(L)'
;MFTAADIDPTATNSPKFRLIAVQCLFALTAFSAMASQHQSLAGPDAQTLELCGPTGCGYSKFPSFKFLVSLFVIYWLFTLFAMAAYLLQKVPPPVTEFLCYTVFNVLLFAAFMASATECNTTIVDPVYPVCKRATAAKASVAFAFMTWLGVCVSMIFTFKEWRDHNYSGIPGSANFDFVPGVTSNPGASYPPQAAAATTQTYA
;
A
#
# COMPACT_ATOMS: atom_id res chain seq x y z
N MET A 1 2.67 13.61 24.28
CA MET A 1 2.04 14.81 23.73
C MET A 1 2.93 15.26 22.59
N PHE A 2 2.50 15.15 21.34
CA PHE A 2 3.29 15.57 20.18
C PHE A 2 3.18 17.08 20.04
N THR A 3 4.30 17.77 19.87
CA THR A 3 4.36 19.21 19.66
C THR A 3 4.66 19.52 18.19
N ALA A 4 4.34 20.73 17.73
CA ALA A 4 4.64 21.15 16.36
C ALA A 4 6.15 21.12 16.02
N ALA A 5 7.02 21.07 17.04
CA ALA A 5 8.47 20.93 16.89
C ALA A 5 8.91 19.49 16.54
N ASP A 6 8.05 18.49 16.74
CA ASP A 6 8.34 17.08 16.43
C ASP A 6 8.00 16.72 14.97
N ILE A 7 7.44 17.66 14.22
CA ILE A 7 7.05 17.48 12.81
C ILE A 7 8.17 18.03 11.94
N ASP A 8 8.74 17.18 11.09
CA ASP A 8 9.71 17.62 10.08
C ASP A 8 9.00 18.03 8.77
N PRO A 9 8.89 19.34 8.48
CA PRO A 9 8.23 19.79 7.25
C PRO A 9 9.02 19.40 5.99
N THR A 10 10.32 19.11 6.11
CA THR A 10 11.17 18.71 4.97
C THR A 10 10.90 17.28 4.50
N ALA A 11 10.26 16.45 5.35
CA ALA A 11 9.83 15.09 4.98
C ALA A 11 8.92 15.08 3.74
N THR A 12 8.09 16.11 3.56
CA THR A 12 7.17 16.28 2.42
C THR A 12 7.87 16.52 1.08
N ASN A 13 9.15 16.91 1.11
CA ASN A 13 9.98 17.08 -0.07
C ASN A 13 10.66 15.77 -0.51
N SER A 14 10.63 14.74 0.33
CA SER A 14 11.23 13.46 -0.02
C SER A 14 10.41 12.76 -1.12
N PRO A 15 11.07 12.15 -2.13
CA PRO A 15 10.38 11.42 -3.19
C PRO A 15 9.59 10.22 -2.65
N LYS A 16 10.08 9.59 -1.57
CA LYS A 16 9.42 8.46 -0.90
C LYS A 16 8.11 8.88 -0.23
N PHE A 17 8.10 9.99 0.51
CA PHE A 17 6.87 10.52 1.10
C PHE A 17 5.82 10.88 0.05
N ARG A 18 6.23 11.56 -1.03
CA ARG A 18 5.34 11.92 -2.14
C ARG A 18 4.75 10.69 -2.82
N LEU A 19 5.56 9.64 -3.01
CA LEU A 19 5.11 8.38 -3.58
C LEU A 19 4.07 7.69 -2.68
N ILE A 20 4.27 7.66 -1.36
CA ILE A 20 3.31 7.13 -0.39
C ILE A 20 2.01 7.95 -0.40
N ALA A 21 2.10 9.28 -0.49
CA ALA A 21 0.93 10.14 -0.58
C ALA A 21 0.10 9.88 -1.85
N VAL A 22 0.76 9.67 -2.99
CA VAL A 22 0.09 9.26 -4.24
C VAL A 22 -0.58 7.89 -4.09
N GLN A 23 0.09 6.92 -3.46
CA GLN A 23 -0.49 5.61 -3.18
C GLN A 23 -1.71 5.70 -2.25
N CYS A 24 -1.67 6.57 -1.24
CA CYS A 24 -2.79 6.85 -0.36
C CYS A 24 -3.99 7.39 -1.14
N LEU A 25 -3.77 8.35 -2.05
CA LEU A 25 -4.83 8.89 -2.90
C LEU A 25 -5.42 7.84 -3.84
N PHE A 26 -4.58 7.02 -4.49
CA PHE A 26 -5.07 5.94 -5.36
C PHE A 26 -5.85 4.88 -4.57
N ALA A 27 -5.38 4.52 -3.38
CA ALA A 27 -6.07 3.55 -2.53
C ALA A 27 -7.44 4.07 -2.07
N LEU A 28 -7.49 5.34 -1.64
CA LEU A 28 -8.74 6.01 -1.26
C LEU A 28 -9.69 6.12 -2.46
N THR A 29 -9.17 6.42 -3.65
CA THR A 29 -9.97 6.53 -4.87
C THR A 29 -10.55 5.17 -5.28
N ALA A 30 -9.76 4.10 -5.20
CA ALA A 30 -10.24 2.74 -5.49
C ALA A 30 -11.37 2.32 -4.54
N PHE A 31 -11.21 2.58 -3.24
CA PHE A 31 -12.23 2.32 -2.23
C PHE A 31 -13.49 3.16 -2.45
N SER A 32 -13.35 4.48 -2.58
CA SER A 32 -14.49 5.40 -2.71
C SER A 32 -15.29 5.20 -3.99
N ALA A 33 -14.62 4.89 -5.11
CA ALA A 33 -15.27 4.53 -6.37
C ALA A 33 -16.16 3.30 -6.19
N MET A 34 -15.70 2.24 -5.52
CA MET A 34 -16.54 1.06 -5.25
C MET A 34 -17.65 1.36 -4.25
N ALA A 35 -17.35 2.08 -3.17
CA ALA A 35 -18.33 2.44 -2.15
C ALA A 35 -19.50 3.24 -2.76
N SER A 36 -19.24 4.09 -3.75
CA SER A 36 -20.27 4.87 -4.45
C SER A 36 -21.22 4.03 -5.32
N GLN A 37 -20.87 2.77 -5.63
CA GLN A 37 -21.64 1.92 -6.52
C GLN A 37 -22.65 1.06 -5.75
N HIS A 38 -23.76 1.67 -5.35
CA HIS A 38 -24.81 0.98 -4.59
C HIS A 38 -25.75 0.12 -5.45
N GLN A 39 -25.88 0.43 -6.75
CA GLN A 39 -26.74 -0.26 -7.72
C GLN A 39 -26.02 -0.31 -9.08
N SER A 40 -26.34 -1.29 -9.93
CA SER A 40 -25.78 -1.50 -11.28
C SER A 40 -24.46 -2.31 -11.44
N LEU A 41 -24.14 -3.25 -10.54
CA LEU A 41 -23.19 -4.32 -10.88
C LEU A 41 -23.93 -5.61 -11.27
N ALA A 42 -23.53 -6.15 -12.41
CA ALA A 42 -23.95 -7.42 -12.99
C ALA A 42 -25.30 -7.45 -13.72
N GLY A 43 -25.24 -7.92 -14.97
CA GLY A 43 -26.34 -8.53 -15.71
C GLY A 43 -25.97 -8.77 -17.19
N PRO A 44 -26.26 -9.95 -17.80
CA PRO A 44 -27.06 -11.08 -17.30
C PRO A 44 -26.33 -12.42 -17.43
N ASP A 45 -25.74 -12.92 -16.36
CA ASP A 45 -25.72 -14.35 -16.15
C ASP A 45 -27.07 -14.76 -15.56
N ALA A 46 -27.67 -15.85 -16.06
CA ALA A 46 -29.06 -16.22 -15.73
C ALA A 46 -29.30 -16.33 -14.22
N GLN A 47 -28.29 -16.80 -13.48
CA GLN A 47 -28.32 -16.87 -12.02
C GLN A 47 -28.28 -15.49 -11.35
N THR A 48 -27.45 -14.55 -11.79
CA THR A 48 -27.46 -13.19 -11.22
C THR A 48 -28.69 -12.41 -11.65
N LEU A 49 -29.27 -12.66 -12.83
CA LEU A 49 -30.56 -12.06 -13.21
C LEU A 49 -31.71 -12.60 -12.35
N GLU A 50 -31.70 -13.90 -12.00
CA GLU A 50 -32.64 -14.50 -11.03
C GLU A 50 -32.44 -13.96 -9.60
N LEU A 51 -31.19 -13.79 -9.16
CA LEU A 51 -30.88 -13.33 -7.79
C LEU A 51 -31.00 -11.82 -7.60
N CYS A 52 -30.76 -11.01 -8.64
CA CYS A 52 -30.57 -9.56 -8.53
C CYS A 52 -31.54 -8.72 -9.38
N GLY A 53 -32.28 -9.34 -10.29
CA GLY A 53 -33.21 -8.64 -11.18
C GLY A 53 -32.54 -7.76 -12.25
N PRO A 54 -33.34 -7.05 -13.06
CA PRO A 54 -32.88 -6.29 -14.23
C PRO A 54 -32.07 -5.03 -13.90
N THR A 55 -32.11 -4.57 -12.65
CA THR A 55 -31.38 -3.39 -12.16
C THR A 55 -29.96 -3.70 -11.69
N GLY A 56 -29.59 -4.99 -11.58
CA GLY A 56 -28.31 -5.45 -11.06
C GLY A 56 -28.18 -5.32 -9.54
N CYS A 57 -27.19 -5.99 -8.97
CA CYS A 57 -26.88 -5.95 -7.54
C CYS A 57 -25.77 -4.93 -7.24
N GLY A 58 -25.62 -4.56 -5.96
CA GLY A 58 -24.43 -3.83 -5.51
C GLY A 58 -23.19 -4.74 -5.42
N TYR A 59 -21.99 -4.14 -5.37
CA TYR A 59 -20.72 -4.88 -5.24
C TYR A 59 -20.67 -5.77 -3.99
N SER A 60 -21.47 -5.44 -2.96
CA SER A 60 -21.59 -6.17 -1.69
C SER A 60 -22.19 -7.58 -1.83
N LYS A 61 -22.57 -8.02 -3.02
CA LYS A 61 -22.98 -9.40 -3.27
C LYS A 61 -21.83 -10.29 -3.75
N PHE A 62 -20.75 -9.70 -4.24
CA PHE A 62 -19.61 -10.41 -4.80
C PHE A 62 -18.46 -10.49 -3.78
N PRO A 63 -18.03 -11.70 -3.37
CA PRO A 63 -16.94 -11.87 -2.41
C PRO A 63 -15.62 -11.23 -2.86
N SER A 64 -15.30 -11.31 -4.16
CA SER A 64 -14.05 -10.78 -4.73
C SER A 64 -13.96 -9.25 -4.61
N PHE A 65 -15.06 -8.53 -4.88
CA PHE A 65 -15.10 -7.07 -4.69
C PHE A 65 -15.05 -6.68 -3.22
N LYS A 66 -15.67 -7.45 -2.31
CA LYS A 66 -15.50 -7.22 -0.85
C LYS A 66 -14.05 -7.39 -0.42
N PHE A 67 -13.38 -8.43 -0.91
CA PHE A 67 -11.98 -8.67 -0.61
C PHE A 67 -11.12 -7.50 -1.08
N LEU A 68 -11.34 -7.00 -2.30
CA LEU A 68 -10.64 -5.84 -2.83
C LEU A 68 -10.91 -4.59 -1.97
N VAL A 69 -12.17 -4.25 -1.70
CA VAL A 69 -12.54 -3.10 -0.85
C VAL A 69 -11.85 -3.16 0.52
N SER A 70 -11.95 -4.29 1.21
CA SER A 70 -11.37 -4.48 2.54
C SER A 70 -9.85 -4.30 2.52
N LEU A 71 -9.18 -4.86 1.52
CA LEU A 71 -7.73 -4.77 1.40
C LEU A 71 -7.25 -3.35 1.14
N PHE A 72 -7.98 -2.61 0.30
CA PHE A 72 -7.69 -1.21 -0.02
C PHE A 72 -7.90 -0.27 1.17
N VAL A 73 -8.89 -0.54 2.02
CA VAL A 73 -9.06 0.19 3.29
C VAL A 73 -7.89 -0.06 4.23
N ILE A 74 -7.47 -1.33 4.40
CA ILE A 74 -6.32 -1.68 5.24
C ILE A 74 -5.05 -1.01 4.71
N TYR A 75 -4.83 -1.07 3.40
CA TYR A 75 -3.67 -0.45 2.77
C TYR A 75 -3.69 1.08 2.87
N TRP A 76 -4.86 1.71 2.72
CA TRP A 76 -5.01 3.14 2.96
C TRP A 76 -4.63 3.54 4.39
N LEU A 77 -5.13 2.82 5.40
CA LEU A 77 -4.74 3.04 6.81
C LEU A 77 -3.23 2.85 7.02
N PHE A 78 -2.64 1.84 6.38
CA PHE A 78 -1.19 1.64 6.41
C PHE A 78 -0.45 2.85 5.81
N THR A 79 -0.87 3.38 4.66
CA THR A 79 -0.23 4.57 4.06
C THR A 79 -0.38 5.82 4.91
N LEU A 80 -1.50 6.01 5.61
CA LEU A 80 -1.67 7.09 6.59
C LEU A 80 -0.69 6.95 7.75
N PHE A 81 -0.57 5.74 8.30
CA PHE A 81 0.38 5.47 9.37
C PHE A 81 1.83 5.67 8.93
N ALA A 82 2.19 5.21 7.72
CA ALA A 82 3.50 5.42 7.15
C ALA A 82 3.82 6.91 7.01
N MET A 83 2.91 7.70 6.40
CA MET A 83 3.10 9.15 6.29
C MET A 83 3.27 9.83 7.65
N ALA A 84 2.47 9.44 8.65
CA ALA A 84 2.63 9.95 10.01
C ALA A 84 4.00 9.60 10.60
N ALA A 85 4.48 8.37 10.41
CA ALA A 85 5.80 7.94 10.86
C ALA A 85 6.94 8.73 10.20
N TYR A 86 6.81 9.05 8.89
CA TYR A 86 7.76 9.92 8.19
C TYR A 86 7.77 11.35 8.72
N LEU A 87 6.59 11.93 9.00
CA LEU A 87 6.49 13.27 9.57
C LEU A 87 7.08 13.35 10.98
N LEU A 88 6.97 12.27 11.76
CA LEU A 88 7.51 12.14 13.12
C LEU A 88 8.97 11.65 13.16
N GLN A 89 9.61 11.45 12.01
CA GLN A 89 10.96 10.88 11.89
C GLN A 89 11.14 9.52 12.61
N LYS A 90 10.06 8.75 12.77
CA LYS A 90 10.03 7.41 13.38
C LYS A 90 9.86 6.34 12.31
N VAL A 91 10.68 6.41 11.26
CA VAL A 91 10.58 5.50 10.12
C VAL A 91 11.06 4.10 10.54
N PRO A 92 10.30 3.03 10.23
CA PRO A 92 10.71 1.68 10.55
C PRO A 92 11.99 1.29 9.78
N PRO A 93 12.77 0.30 10.26
CA PRO A 93 13.93 -0.20 9.54
C PRO A 93 13.58 -0.62 8.10
N PRO A 94 14.50 -0.46 7.13
CA PRO A 94 14.24 -0.79 5.72
C PRO A 94 13.75 -2.23 5.49
N VAL A 95 14.21 -3.20 6.30
CA VAL A 95 13.74 -4.60 6.16
C VAL A 95 12.26 -4.75 6.52
N THR A 96 11.81 -4.07 7.58
CA THR A 96 10.42 -4.13 8.04
C THR A 96 9.52 -3.48 7.00
N GLU A 97 9.92 -2.33 6.47
CA GLU A 97 9.19 -1.65 5.41
C GLU A 97 9.14 -2.49 4.12
N PHE A 98 10.25 -3.13 3.74
CA PHE A 98 10.30 -4.01 2.57
C PHE A 98 9.38 -5.23 2.73
N LEU A 99 9.35 -5.87 3.91
CA LEU A 99 8.46 -6.98 4.19
C LEU A 99 6.99 -6.55 4.15
N CYS A 100 6.64 -5.39 4.74
CA CYS A 100 5.30 -4.84 4.66
C CYS A 100 4.87 -4.61 3.20
N TYR A 101 5.70 -3.96 2.38
CA TYR A 101 5.39 -3.76 0.96
C TYR A 101 5.30 -5.08 0.20
N THR A 102 6.12 -6.07 0.52
CA THR A 102 6.06 -7.40 -0.12
C THR A 102 4.73 -8.09 0.17
N VAL A 103 4.27 -8.08 1.42
CA VAL A 103 2.97 -8.65 1.81
C VAL A 103 1.83 -7.92 1.10
N PHE A 104 1.84 -6.58 1.12
CA PHE A 104 0.82 -5.81 0.41
C PHE A 104 0.86 -6.02 -1.10
N ASN A 105 2.04 -6.20 -1.71
CA ASN A 105 2.17 -6.46 -3.13
C ASN A 105 1.41 -7.73 -3.54
N VAL A 106 1.70 -8.85 -2.86
CA VAL A 106 1.06 -10.14 -3.14
C VAL A 106 -0.45 -10.07 -2.94
N LEU A 107 -0.89 -9.44 -1.84
CA LEU A 107 -2.31 -9.33 -1.51
C LEU A 107 -3.07 -8.42 -2.48
N LEU A 108 -2.50 -7.26 -2.84
CA LEU A 108 -3.08 -6.33 -3.80
C LEU A 108 -3.16 -6.96 -5.20
N PHE A 109 -2.12 -7.68 -5.60
CA PHE A 109 -2.10 -8.42 -6.86
C PHE A 109 -3.20 -9.48 -6.91
N ALA A 110 -3.33 -10.30 -5.86
CA ALA A 110 -4.38 -11.31 -5.77
C ALA A 110 -5.78 -10.69 -5.81
N ALA A 111 -6.00 -9.61 -5.05
CA ALA A 111 -7.28 -8.90 -5.02
C ALA A 111 -7.64 -8.30 -6.39
N PHE A 112 -6.66 -7.67 -7.05
CA PHE A 112 -6.80 -7.12 -8.41
C PHE A 112 -7.15 -8.22 -9.42
N MET A 113 -6.38 -9.31 -9.46
CA MET A 113 -6.58 -10.40 -10.42
C MET A 113 -7.93 -11.08 -10.23
N ALA A 114 -8.34 -11.36 -8.98
CA ALA A 114 -9.65 -11.91 -8.69
C ALA A 114 -10.78 -10.99 -9.18
N SER A 115 -10.68 -9.69 -8.92
CA SER A 115 -11.70 -8.72 -9.32
C SER A 115 -11.73 -8.45 -10.83
N ALA A 116 -10.57 -8.44 -11.49
CA ALA A 116 -10.47 -8.32 -12.94
C ALA A 116 -11.06 -9.54 -13.66
N THR A 117 -10.83 -10.74 -13.10
CA THR A 117 -11.40 -11.98 -13.62
C THR A 117 -12.92 -11.95 -13.51
N GLU A 118 -13.46 -11.64 -12.33
CA GLU A 118 -14.90 -11.51 -12.10
C GLU A 118 -15.55 -10.41 -12.95
N CYS A 119 -14.83 -9.33 -13.27
CA CYS A 119 -15.35 -8.30 -14.17
C CYS A 119 -15.43 -8.74 -15.64
N ASN A 120 -14.57 -9.68 -16.06
CA ASN A 120 -14.39 -10.10 -17.45
C ASN A 120 -15.00 -11.47 -17.76
N THR A 121 -15.45 -12.23 -16.76
CA THR A 121 -16.19 -13.47 -16.97
C THR A 121 -17.50 -13.20 -17.72
N THR A 122 -17.78 -14.02 -18.72
CA THR A 122 -19.00 -13.99 -19.54
C THR A 122 -19.70 -15.33 -19.39
N ILE A 123 -20.86 -15.37 -18.76
CA ILE A 123 -21.46 -16.65 -18.31
C ILE A 123 -22.55 -17.17 -19.27
N VAL A 124 -23.11 -16.33 -20.15
CA VAL A 124 -24.18 -16.76 -21.10
C VAL A 124 -23.94 -16.28 -22.53
N ASP A 125 -23.43 -15.06 -22.71
CA ASP A 125 -23.17 -14.48 -24.03
C ASP A 125 -21.85 -13.69 -23.96
N PRO A 126 -20.82 -14.01 -24.77
CA PRO A 126 -19.51 -13.33 -24.75
C PRO A 126 -19.61 -11.82 -24.99
N VAL A 127 -20.76 -11.34 -25.48
CA VAL A 127 -21.07 -9.94 -25.74
C VAL A 127 -21.38 -9.15 -24.45
N TYR A 128 -21.61 -9.80 -23.30
CA TYR A 128 -22.04 -9.15 -22.05
C TYR A 128 -21.21 -9.55 -20.80
N PRO A 129 -20.03 -8.92 -20.57
CA PRO A 129 -19.26 -9.12 -19.34
C PRO A 129 -19.95 -8.51 -18.11
N VAL A 130 -19.69 -9.06 -16.93
CA VAL A 130 -20.29 -8.67 -15.63
C VAL A 130 -20.18 -7.17 -15.36
N CYS A 131 -19.04 -6.56 -15.67
CA CYS A 131 -18.80 -5.13 -15.44
C CYS A 131 -19.16 -4.22 -16.63
N LYS A 132 -19.93 -4.68 -17.65
CA LYS A 132 -20.20 -3.92 -18.89
C LYS A 132 -20.70 -2.49 -18.63
N ARG A 133 -21.64 -2.32 -17.70
CA ARG A 133 -22.25 -1.02 -17.31
C ARG A 133 -21.73 -0.46 -15.98
N ALA A 134 -20.78 -1.12 -15.34
CA ALA A 134 -20.24 -0.75 -14.04
C ALA A 134 -18.99 0.16 -14.19
N THR A 135 -19.20 1.42 -14.57
CA THR A 135 -18.10 2.39 -14.79
C THR A 135 -17.27 2.62 -13.52
N ALA A 136 -17.92 2.69 -12.36
CA ALA A 136 -17.24 2.84 -11.08
C ALA A 136 -16.39 1.62 -10.69
N ALA A 137 -16.87 0.40 -10.94
CA ALA A 137 -16.08 -0.82 -10.73
C ALA A 137 -14.89 -0.95 -11.71
N LYS A 138 -15.05 -0.52 -12.96
CA LYS A 138 -13.92 -0.45 -13.90
C LYS A 138 -12.87 0.57 -13.45
N ALA A 139 -13.33 1.74 -13.00
CA ALA A 139 -12.45 2.76 -12.45
C ALA A 139 -11.72 2.24 -11.20
N SER A 140 -12.42 1.57 -10.28
CA SER A 140 -11.79 1.03 -9.07
C SER A 140 -10.74 -0.03 -9.36
N VAL A 141 -10.97 -0.93 -10.32
CA VAL A 141 -9.97 -1.92 -10.77
C VAL A 141 -8.75 -1.22 -11.39
N ALA A 142 -8.95 -0.13 -12.15
CA ALA A 142 -7.84 0.66 -12.69
C ALA A 142 -7.02 1.35 -11.59
N PHE A 143 -7.68 1.99 -10.62
CA PHE A 143 -6.99 2.58 -9.47
C PHE A 143 -6.32 1.52 -8.60
N ALA A 144 -6.89 0.32 -8.52
CA ALA A 144 -6.28 -0.80 -7.82
C ALA A 144 -4.97 -1.24 -8.48
N PHE A 145 -4.96 -1.33 -9.81
CA PHE A 145 -3.76 -1.60 -10.59
C PHE A 145 -2.69 -0.51 -10.41
N MET A 146 -3.08 0.77 -10.45
CA MET A 146 -2.15 1.89 -10.23
C MET A 146 -1.55 1.87 -8.82
N THR A 147 -2.35 1.49 -7.82
CA THR A 147 -1.89 1.33 -6.44
C THR A 147 -0.88 0.19 -6.33
N TRP A 148 -1.16 -0.95 -6.96
CA TRP A 148 -0.23 -2.08 -7.02
C TRP A 148 1.10 -1.71 -7.69
N LEU A 149 1.07 -1.00 -8.82
CA LEU A 149 2.29 -0.49 -9.46
C LEU A 149 3.07 0.44 -8.54
N GLY A 150 2.38 1.32 -7.80
CA GLY A 150 3.00 2.16 -6.77
C GLY A 150 3.74 1.33 -5.72
N VAL A 151 3.11 0.27 -5.22
CA VAL A 151 3.72 -0.64 -4.22
C VAL A 151 4.97 -1.31 -4.79
N CYS A 152 4.95 -1.76 -6.05
CA CYS A 152 6.13 -2.30 -6.72
C CYS A 152 7.29 -1.29 -6.73
N VAL A 153 7.02 -0.03 -7.06
CA VAL A 153 8.03 1.03 -7.07
C VAL A 153 8.55 1.32 -5.65
N SER A 154 7.68 1.39 -4.64
CA SER A 154 8.08 1.53 -3.24
C SER A 154 8.98 0.38 -2.78
N MET A 155 8.67 -0.84 -3.18
CA MET A 155 9.45 -2.03 -2.85
C MET A 155 10.86 -1.97 -3.45
N ILE A 156 11.00 -1.52 -4.71
CA ILE A 156 12.31 -1.32 -5.36
C ILE A 156 13.13 -0.26 -4.63
N PHE A 157 12.54 0.89 -4.27
CA PHE A 157 13.24 1.94 -3.53
C PHE A 157 13.69 1.44 -2.15
N THR A 158 12.81 0.75 -1.43
CA THR A 158 13.10 0.24 -0.08
C THR A 158 14.17 -0.85 -0.12
N PHE A 159 14.14 -1.72 -1.14
CA PHE A 159 15.20 -2.71 -1.34
C PHE A 159 16.54 -2.06 -1.66
N LYS A 160 16.54 -1.04 -2.52
CA LYS A 160 17.77 -0.29 -2.84
C LYS A 160 18.35 0.35 -1.58
N GLU A 161 17.53 1.00 -0.77
CA GLU A 161 17.91 1.59 0.52
C GLU A 161 18.47 0.54 1.47
N TRP A 162 17.77 -0.60 1.64
CA TRP A 162 18.23 -1.69 2.47
C TRP A 162 19.60 -2.25 2.02
N ARG A 163 19.80 -2.39 0.70
CA ARG A 163 21.09 -2.79 0.12
C ARG A 163 22.18 -1.75 0.35
N ASP A 164 21.88 -0.46 0.17
CA ASP A 164 22.85 0.64 0.35
C ASP A 164 23.28 0.76 1.82
N HIS A 165 22.45 0.30 2.76
CA HIS A 165 22.78 0.13 4.18
C HIS A 165 23.41 -1.23 4.53
N ASN A 166 24.03 -1.93 3.58
CA ASN A 166 24.66 -3.24 3.75
C ASN A 166 23.74 -4.28 4.43
N TYR A 167 22.45 -4.23 4.13
CA TYR A 167 21.42 -5.10 4.72
C TYR A 167 21.29 -5.01 6.24
N SER A 168 21.63 -3.87 6.86
CA SER A 168 21.41 -3.66 8.29
C SER A 168 19.94 -3.92 8.70
N GLY A 169 19.71 -4.53 9.86
CA GLY A 169 18.37 -4.78 10.40
C GLY A 169 17.79 -6.17 10.11
N ILE A 170 18.57 -7.12 9.59
CA ILE A 170 18.17 -8.55 9.50
C ILE A 170 17.89 -9.08 10.92
N PRO A 171 16.75 -9.76 11.16
CA PRO A 171 16.49 -10.39 12.45
C PRO A 171 17.59 -11.42 12.76
N GLY A 172 18.45 -11.09 13.73
CA GLY A 172 19.68 -11.82 14.07
C GLY A 172 20.88 -10.92 14.35
N SER A 173 20.89 -9.68 13.83
CA SER A 173 21.82 -8.62 14.26
C SER A 173 21.17 -7.80 15.36
N ALA A 174 21.80 -7.70 16.53
CA ALA A 174 21.22 -7.31 17.82
C ALA A 174 20.65 -5.87 17.97
N ASN A 175 20.46 -5.09 16.90
CA ASN A 175 20.05 -3.68 17.00
C ASN A 175 18.89 -3.38 16.04
N PHE A 176 17.65 -3.35 16.56
CA PHE A 176 16.53 -2.69 15.89
C PHE A 176 16.58 -1.19 16.21
N ASP A 177 17.63 -0.50 15.77
CA ASP A 177 17.72 0.94 15.93
C ASP A 177 16.83 1.62 14.89
N PHE A 178 15.94 2.50 15.36
CA PHE A 178 15.20 3.41 14.50
C PHE A 178 16.19 4.38 13.86
N VAL A 179 16.51 4.18 12.58
CA VAL A 179 17.44 5.04 11.85
C VAL A 179 16.78 6.40 11.60
N PRO A 180 17.40 7.53 12.00
CA PRO A 180 16.89 8.85 11.65
C PRO A 180 16.82 8.98 10.13
N GLY A 181 15.69 9.49 9.62
CA GLY A 181 15.49 9.64 8.17
C GLY A 181 16.61 10.46 7.53
N VAL A 182 17.49 9.78 6.78
CA VAL A 182 18.60 10.44 6.10
C VAL A 182 18.03 11.13 4.86
N THR A 183 17.85 12.44 4.94
CA THR A 183 17.82 13.28 3.75
C THR A 183 19.18 13.12 3.08
N SER A 184 19.19 12.58 1.87
CA SER A 184 20.40 12.27 1.11
C SER A 184 21.18 13.54 0.78
N ASN A 185 22.04 13.96 1.70
CA ASN A 185 23.02 15.02 1.47
C ASN A 185 24.32 14.35 0.97
N PRO A 186 24.79 14.60 -0.27
CA PRO A 186 25.91 13.87 -0.86
C PRO A 186 27.30 14.21 -0.29
N GLY A 187 27.37 14.83 0.89
CA GLY A 187 28.62 15.37 1.45
C GLY A 187 28.86 15.13 2.95
N ALA A 188 28.03 14.34 3.64
CA ALA A 188 28.23 14.07 5.06
C ALA A 188 28.99 12.74 5.27
N SER A 189 30.30 12.82 5.42
CA SER A 189 31.13 11.74 5.96
C SER A 189 30.77 11.50 7.44
N TYR A 190 30.43 10.24 7.78
CA TYR A 190 30.27 9.76 9.17
C TYR A 190 31.48 10.15 10.05
N PRO A 191 31.29 10.59 11.31
CA PRO A 191 32.31 10.40 12.33
C PRO A 191 32.24 8.94 12.85
N PRO A 192 33.38 8.35 13.24
CA PRO A 192 33.49 6.93 13.53
C PRO A 192 32.79 6.56 14.84
N GLN A 193 32.28 5.33 14.86
CA GLN A 193 31.67 4.64 16.00
C GLN A 193 32.54 4.74 17.25
N ALA A 194 31.97 5.25 18.35
CA ALA A 194 32.49 5.03 19.69
C ALA A 194 32.17 3.59 20.10
N ALA A 195 33.03 2.65 19.74
CA ALA A 195 33.14 1.38 20.42
C ALA A 195 34.07 1.55 21.63
N ALA A 196 33.52 1.52 22.85
CA ALA A 196 34.28 1.14 24.05
C ALA A 196 33.32 0.87 25.22
N ALA A 197 32.97 -0.39 25.40
CA ALA A 197 32.60 -0.91 26.71
C ALA A 197 33.84 -1.59 27.29
N THR A 198 34.48 -0.98 28.29
CA THR A 198 35.30 -1.75 29.25
C THR A 198 35.42 -1.01 30.58
N THR A 199 34.74 -1.58 31.57
CA THR A 199 34.97 -1.40 33.00
C THR A 199 36.39 -1.88 33.35
N GLN A 200 37.25 -1.01 33.90
CA GLN A 200 38.35 -1.42 34.80
C GLN A 200 38.61 -0.33 35.85
N THR A 201 38.13 -0.60 37.05
CA THR A 201 38.56 -0.03 38.33
C THR A 201 39.97 -0.49 38.67
N TYR A 202 40.89 0.44 38.94
CA TYR A 202 41.98 0.29 39.91
C TYR A 202 42.33 1.66 40.49
N ALA A 203 42.15 1.80 41.80
CA ALA A 203 42.91 2.66 42.70
C ALA A 203 43.10 1.86 43.99
#